data_AF-A0A7C5XQQ0-F1
#
_entry.id   AF-A0A7C5XQQ0-F1
#
_cell.length_a   1.000
_cell.length_b   1.000
_cell.length_c   1.000
_cell.angle_alpha   90.00
_cell.angle_beta   90.00
_cell.angle_gamma   90.00
#
_symmetry.space_group_name_H-M   'P 1'
#
loop_
_entity.id
_entity.type
_entity.pdbx_description
1 polymer ?
#
loop_
_entity_poly.entity_id
_entity_poly.type
_entity_poly.pdbx_seq_one_letter_code
_entity_poly.pdbx_strand_id
1 'polypeptide(L)'
;EPQHNRRTGRHAIFAPTVHAERCTGCGKCEHACVLEEAAIKVLPERLARGRLGRHYRLGWEEKAKAGGPLVPGLIDLPDRVPGGGP
;
A
#
# COMPACT_ATOMS: atom_id res chain seq x y z
N GLU A 1 -11.99 -5.47 6.70
CA GLU A 1 -13.27 -6.01 6.20
C GLU A 1 -13.46 -7.45 6.70
N PRO A 2 -14.71 -7.91 6.92
CA PRO A 2 -14.97 -9.28 7.33
C PRO A 2 -14.60 -10.26 6.20
N GLN A 3 -13.83 -11.29 6.54
CA GLN A 3 -13.38 -12.31 5.58
C GLN A 3 -14.00 -13.67 5.89
N HIS A 4 -14.29 -14.48 4.87
CA HIS A 4 -14.82 -15.82 5.09
C HIS A 4 -13.72 -16.78 5.57
N ASN A 5 -13.98 -17.55 6.64
CA ASN A 5 -13.02 -18.53 7.15
C ASN A 5 -12.91 -19.75 6.22
N ARG A 6 -11.90 -19.77 5.35
CA ARG A 6 -11.65 -20.87 4.39
C ARG A 6 -11.39 -22.23 5.05
N ARG A 7 -10.94 -22.26 6.32
CA ARG A 7 -10.66 -23.52 7.04
C ARG A 7 -11.94 -24.22 7.50
N THR A 8 -12.91 -23.46 8.00
CA THR A 8 -14.13 -24.04 8.62
C THR A 8 -15.40 -23.83 7.81
N GLY A 9 -15.42 -22.90 6.85
CA GLY A 9 -16.56 -22.62 5.98
C GLY A 9 -17.80 -22.04 6.67
N ARG A 10 -17.74 -21.77 7.99
CA ARG A 10 -18.93 -21.38 8.78
C ARG A 10 -18.82 -20.03 9.48
N HIS A 11 -17.60 -19.53 9.68
CA HIS A 11 -17.36 -18.31 10.48
C HIS A 11 -16.82 -17.17 9.62
N ALA A 12 -17.13 -15.94 10.01
CA ALA A 12 -16.44 -14.76 9.54
C ALA A 12 -15.20 -14.50 10.41
N ILE A 13 -14.12 -14.03 9.79
CA ILE A 13 -12.91 -13.54 10.43
C ILE A 13 -13.01 -12.02 10.50
N PHE A 14 -13.01 -11.49 11.72
CA PHE A 14 -13.00 -10.06 11.98
C PHE A 14 -11.59 -9.60 12.34
N ALA A 15 -10.70 -9.63 11.35
CA ALA A 15 -9.34 -9.15 11.54
C ALA A 15 -9.34 -7.63 11.76
N PRO A 16 -8.71 -7.12 12.84
CA PRO A 16 -8.59 -5.68 13.04
C PRO A 16 -7.76 -5.09 11.89
N THR A 17 -8.29 -4.05 11.24
CA THR A 17 -7.63 -3.34 10.15
C THR A 17 -7.38 -1.90 10.60
N VAL A 18 -6.12 -1.46 10.51
CA VAL A 18 -5.77 -0.07 10.83
C VAL A 18 -5.66 0.75 9.56
N HIS A 19 -6.51 1.76 9.46
CA HIS A 19 -6.48 2.76 8.41
C HIS A 19 -5.49 3.85 8.79
N ALA A 20 -4.29 3.80 8.20
CA ALA A 20 -3.20 4.67 8.60
C ALA A 20 -3.56 6.16 8.46
N GLU A 21 -4.37 6.53 7.45
CA GLU A 21 -4.81 7.91 7.22
C GLU A 21 -5.72 8.47 8.33
N ARG A 22 -6.31 7.60 9.14
CA ARG A 22 -7.17 7.97 10.28
C ARG A 22 -6.55 7.64 11.64
N CYS A 23 -5.42 6.94 11.66
CA CYS A 23 -4.75 6.56 12.89
C CYS A 23 -4.14 7.79 13.56
N THR A 24 -4.55 8.06 14.79
CA THR A 24 -4.03 9.20 15.59
C THR A 24 -2.74 8.88 16.34
N GLY A 25 -2.30 7.62 16.32
CA GLY A 25 -1.14 7.17 17.11
C GLY A 25 -1.40 7.12 18.62
N CYS A 26 -2.66 7.11 19.08
CA CYS A 26 -3.00 7.16 20.52
C CYS A 26 -2.62 5.91 21.34
N GLY A 27 -2.20 4.80 20.72
CA GLY A 27 -1.77 3.60 21.45
C GLY A 27 -2.87 2.72 22.05
N LYS A 28 -4.14 3.14 22.01
CA LYS A 28 -5.26 2.39 22.63
C LYS A 28 -5.38 0.95 22.13
N CYS A 29 -5.10 0.70 20.85
CA CYS A 29 -5.15 -0.63 20.25
C CYS A 29 -4.05 -1.56 20.77
N GLU A 30 -2.85 -1.04 21.04
CA GLU A 30 -1.75 -1.80 21.63
C GLU A 30 -2.03 -2.12 23.09
N HIS A 31 -2.52 -1.14 23.86
CA HIS A 31 -2.84 -1.33 25.28
C HIS A 31 -4.04 -2.26 25.52
N ALA A 32 -5.07 -2.20 24.67
CA ALA A 32 -6.27 -3.03 24.80
C ALA A 32 -6.12 -4.42 24.14
N CYS A 33 -4.96 -4.75 23.59
CA CYS A 33 -4.75 -6.05 22.96
C CYS A 33 -4.81 -7.15 24.03
N VAL A 34 -5.67 -8.15 23.82
CA VAL A 34 -5.91 -9.24 24.79
C VAL A 34 -4.83 -10.32 24.78
N LEU A 35 -3.88 -10.25 23.84
CA LEU A 35 -2.80 -11.22 23.71
C LEU A 35 -1.67 -10.90 24.70
N GLU A 36 -0.93 -11.92 25.13
CA GLU A 36 0.25 -11.75 26.00
C GLU A 36 1.28 -10.79 25.36
N GLU A 37 1.50 -10.95 24.06
CA GLU A 37 2.25 -10.01 23.24
C GLU A 37 1.30 -9.32 22.26
N ALA A 38 1.25 -7.99 22.30
CA ALA A 38 0.35 -7.21 21.46
C ALA A 38 0.66 -7.41 19.96
N ALA A 39 -0.33 -7.89 19.21
CA ALA A 39 -0.24 -8.08 17.75
C ALA A 39 -0.13 -6.77 16.95
N ILE A 40 -0.30 -5.62 17.61
CA ILE A 40 -0.15 -4.30 17.01
C ILE A 40 0.77 -3.44 17.86
N LYS A 41 1.70 -2.75 17.19
CA LYS A 41 2.66 -1.82 17.78
C LYS A 41 2.47 -0.43 17.21
N VAL A 42 2.32 0.57 18.07
CA VAL A 42 2.20 1.97 17.65
C VAL A 42 3.59 2.61 17.68
N LEU A 43 4.07 3.03 16.51
CA LEU A 43 5.39 3.62 16.32
C LEU A 43 5.28 5.05 15.77
N PRO A 44 6.31 5.89 15.98
CA PRO A 44 6.39 7.21 15.36
C PRO A 44 6.22 7.14 13.84
N GLU A 45 5.50 8.10 13.28
CA GLU A 45 5.12 8.09 11.85
C GLU A 45 6.32 7.95 10.91
N ARG A 46 7.43 8.64 11.22
CA ARG A 46 8.67 8.59 10.43
C ARG A 46 9.31 7.19 10.34
N LEU A 47 9.03 6.31 11.30
CA LEU A 47 9.53 4.94 11.33
C LEU A 47 8.52 3.97 10.70
N ALA A 48 7.23 4.21 10.95
CA ALA A 48 6.16 3.32 10.52
C ALA A 48 5.74 3.51 9.06
N ARG A 49 5.84 4.73 8.52
CA ARG A 49 5.37 5.08 7.17
C ARG A 49 6.51 5.38 6.21
N GLY A 50 6.52 4.64 5.10
CA GLY A 50 7.26 5.02 3.91
C GLY A 50 6.62 6.24 3.22
N ARG A 51 7.45 7.04 2.54
CA ARG A 51 7.00 8.13 1.66
C ARG A 51 7.65 7.94 0.30
N LEU A 52 6.90 8.23 -0.76
CA LEU A 52 7.45 8.29 -2.11
C LEU A 52 8.49 9.43 -2.18
N GLY A 53 9.59 9.18 -2.88
CA GLY A 53 10.64 10.20 -3.06
C GLY A 53 10.10 11.42 -3.78
N ARG A 54 10.62 12.62 -3.47
CA ARG A 54 10.17 13.90 -4.07
C ARG A 54 10.23 13.94 -5.60
N HIS A 55 11.11 13.14 -6.19
CA HIS A 55 11.33 13.03 -7.63
C HIS A 55 10.53 11.90 -8.28
N TYR A 56 9.89 11.01 -7.50
CA TYR A 56 9.10 9.93 -8.05
C TYR A 56 7.76 10.47 -8.54
N ARG A 57 7.44 10.15 -9.79
CA ARG A 57 6.23 10.61 -10.48
C ARG A 57 5.43 9.41 -10.93
N LEU A 58 4.15 9.40 -10.59
CA LEU A 58 3.22 8.39 -11.03
C LEU A 58 2.75 8.76 -12.44
N GLY A 59 3.17 7.98 -13.44
CA GLY A 59 2.93 8.30 -14.84
C GLY A 59 1.45 8.52 -15.18
N TRP A 60 0.53 7.80 -14.53
CA TRP A 60 -0.91 7.99 -14.72
C TRP A 60 -1.44 9.31 -14.13
N GLU A 61 -0.91 9.76 -12.98
CA GLU A 61 -1.28 11.05 -12.41
C GLU A 61 -0.75 12.21 -13.26
N GLU A 62 0.48 12.09 -13.72
CA GLU A 62 1.10 13.11 -14.59
C GLU A 62 0.40 13.16 -15.96
N LYS A 63 0.03 12.01 -16.54
CA LYS A 63 -0.82 11.94 -17.76
C LYS A 63 -2.17 12.64 -17.55
N ALA A 64 -2.82 12.41 -16.41
CA ALA A 64 -4.09 13.06 -16.08
C ALA A 64 -3.93 14.59 -15.94
N LYS A 65 -2.86 15.06 -15.30
CA LYS A 65 -2.54 16.50 -15.20
C LYS A 65 -2.25 17.14 -16.56
N ALA A 66 -1.58 16.41 -17.45
CA ALA A 66 -1.23 16.88 -18.80
C ALA A 66 -2.39 16.78 -19.81
N GLY A 67 -3.50 16.11 -19.45
CA GLY A 67 -4.64 15.90 -20.35
C GLY A 67 -4.37 14.91 -21.50
N GLY A 68 -3.26 14.18 -21.46
CA GLY A 68 -2.81 13.31 -22.54
C GLY A 68 -1.48 12.63 -22.26
N PRO A 69 -1.00 11.74 -23.16
CA PRO A 69 0.32 11.11 -23.03
C PRO A 69 1.43 12.15 -22.88
N LEU A 70 2.32 11.95 -21.91
CA LEU A 70 3.46 12.85 -21.66
C LEU A 70 4.49 12.83 -22.79
N VAL A 71 4.58 11.70 -23.50
CA VAL A 71 5.42 11.53 -24.68
C VAL A 71 4.50 11.28 -25.87
N PRO A 72 4.33 12.26 -26.78
CA PRO A 72 3.48 12.10 -27.95
C PRO A 72 3.99 10.98 -28.86
N GLY A 73 3.08 10.16 -29.39
CA GLY A 73 3.39 9.14 -30.40
C GLY A 73 4.13 7.89 -29.91
N LEU A 74 4.42 7.79 -28.60
CA LEU A 74 5.08 6.61 -28.03
C LEU A 74 4.03 5.59 -27.58
N ILE A 75 3.84 4.53 -28.37
CA ILE A 75 2.94 3.41 -28.06
C ILE A 75 3.66 2.37 -27.18
N ASP A 76 4.95 2.13 -27.46
CA ASP A 76 5.75 1.11 -26.78
C ASP A 76 7.22 1.56 -26.63
N LEU A 77 7.88 1.15 -25.55
CA LEU A 77 9.32 1.34 -25.38
C LEU A 77 10.04 0.14 -26.02
N PRO A 78 11.24 0.33 -26.59
CA PRO A 78 12.01 -0.79 -27.12
C PRO A 78 12.34 -1.79 -26.00
N ASP A 79 12.01 -3.05 -26.24
CA ASP A 79 12.33 -4.16 -25.33
C ASP A 79 13.85 -4.28 -25.17
N ARG A 80 14.33 -4.12 -23.94
CA ARG A 80 15.74 -4.39 -23.61
C ARG A 80 15.91 -5.88 -23.35
N VAL A 81 16.20 -6.64 -24.40
CA VAL A 81 16.56 -8.07 -24.25
C VAL A 81 18.08 -8.23 -24.06
N PRO A 82 18.53 -9.14 -23.18
CA PRO A 82 19.94 -9.49 -23.08
C PRO A 82 20.43 -10.07 -24.43
N GLY A 83 21.48 -9.48 -25.00
CA GLY A 83 22.11 -9.97 -26.24
C GLY A 83 21.73 -9.22 -27.53
N GLY A 84 20.86 -8.20 -27.47
CA GLY A 84 20.43 -7.46 -28.66
C GLY A 84 19.39 -8.25 -29.45
N GLY A 85 18.12 -7.93 -29.24
CA GLY A 85 17.01 -8.51 -29.98
C GLY A 85 17.01 -8.03 -31.43
N PRO A 86 16.23 -8.68 -32.31
CA PRO A 86 16.17 -8.37 -33.73
C PRO A 86 15.79 -6.91 -34.02
#